data_AF-A0A5E4GK92-F1
#
_entry.id   AF-A0A5E4GK92-F1
#
_cell.length_a   1.000
_cell.length_b   1.000
_cell.length_c   1.000
_cell.angle_alpha   90.00
_cell.angle_beta   90.00
_cell.angle_gamma   90.00
#
_symmetry.space_group_name_H-M   'P 1'
#
loop_
_entity.id
_entity.type
_entity.pdbx_description
1 polymer ?
#
loop_
_entity_poly.entity_id
_entity_poly.type
_entity_poly.pdbx_seq_one_letter_code
_entity_poly.pdbx_strand_id
1 'polypeptide(L)' 'GYVVYRVRVRRGGRKKPVPKGIVYGKPTNQGVTQLKFQRSLRSVAEERAGRKLAGLRVLNSYWINE' A
#
# COMPACT_ATOMS: atom_id res chain seq x y z
N GLY A 1 10.76 15.82 20.27
CA GLY A 1 11.84 15.76 19.27
C GLY A 1 11.31 15.22 17.95
N TYR A 2 12.05 15.38 16.86
CA TYR A 2 11.71 14.82 15.56
C TYR A 2 12.55 13.58 15.27
N VAL A 3 11.98 12.60 14.58
CA VAL A 3 12.64 11.34 14.21
C VAL A 3 12.36 11.04 12.74
N VAL A 4 13.37 10.54 12.03
CA VAL A 4 13.26 10.18 10.61
C VAL A 4 13.35 8.66 10.47
N TYR A 5 12.35 8.06 9.84
CA TYR A 5 12.29 6.62 9.58
C TYR A 5 12.25 6.34 8.07
N ARG A 6 12.93 5.27 7.64
CA ARG A 6 12.88 4.77 6.27
C ARG A 6 11.94 3.58 6.16
N VAL A 7 11.01 3.62 5.20
CA VAL A 7 10.04 2.53 4.97
C VAL A 7 10.12 2.06 3.52
N ARG A 8 10.09 0.73 3.33
CA ARG A 8 10.02 0.10 2.01
C ARG A 8 8.59 -0.32 1.69
N VAL A 9 8.15 -0.02 0.47
CA VAL A 9 6.89 -0.53 -0.11
C VAL A 9 7.23 -1.27 -1.41
N ARG A 10 6.57 -2.42 -1.64
CA ARG A 10 6.78 -3.19 -2.87
C ARG A 10 6.16 -2.42 -4.05
N ARG A 11 6.90 -2.35 -5.15
CA ARG A 11 6.45 -1.68 -6.39
C ARG A 11 5.39 -2.50 -7.13
N GLY A 12 4.70 -1.84 -8.04
CA GLY A 12 3.69 -2.43 -8.91
C GLY A 12 2.26 -2.27 -8.41
N GLY A 13 1.32 -2.88 -9.14
CA GLY A 13 -0.10 -2.87 -8.85
C GLY A 13 -0.48 -3.78 -7.66
N ARG A 14 -1.77 -3.80 -7.34
CA ARG A 14 -2.32 -4.62 -6.27
C ARG A 14 -3.08 -5.80 -6.86
N LYS A 15 -2.64 -7.02 -6.58
CA LYS A 15 -3.42 -8.21 -6.91
C LYS A 15 -4.65 -8.32 -5.99
N LYS A 16 -5.81 -8.68 -6.52
CA LYS A 16 -6.99 -9.04 -5.72
C LYS A 16 -6.68 -10.32 -4.93
N PRO A 17 -6.87 -10.34 -3.60
CA PRO A 17 -6.62 -11.55 -2.81
C PRO A 17 -7.78 -12.53 -2.97
N VAL A 18 -7.75 -13.34 -4.03
CA VAL A 18 -8.73 -14.40 -4.30
C VAL A 18 -8.06 -15.76 -4.42
N PRO A 19 -8.62 -16.82 -3.81
CA PRO A 19 -8.12 -18.19 -3.98
C PRO A 19 -8.11 -18.59 -5.46
N LYS A 20 -6.97 -19.11 -5.94
CA LYS A 20 -6.80 -19.60 -7.33
C LYS A 20 -7.13 -18.60 -8.45
N GLY A 21 -7.33 -17.32 -8.15
CA GLY A 21 -7.75 -16.33 -9.17
C GLY A 21 -9.24 -16.39 -9.53
N ILE A 22 -10.03 -17.21 -8.84
CA ILE A 22 -11.44 -17.43 -9.16
C ILE A 22 -12.28 -16.31 -8.52
N VAL A 23 -13.03 -15.57 -9.33
CA VAL A 23 -13.97 -14.55 -8.88
C VAL A 23 -15.37 -14.95 -9.33
N TYR A 24 -16.29 -15.05 -8.37
CA TYR A 24 -17.70 -15.31 -8.66
C TYR A 24 -18.46 -13.99 -8.92
N GLY A 25 -19.52 -14.08 -9.73
CA GLY A 25 -20.40 -12.95 -10.05
C GLY A 25 -20.19 -12.36 -11.44
N LYS A 26 -20.58 -11.09 -11.62
CA LYS A 26 -20.63 -10.43 -12.93
C LYS A 26 -19.23 -10.29 -13.57
N PRO A 27 -19.11 -10.42 -14.91
CA PRO A 27 -17.83 -10.32 -15.64
C PRO A 27 -17.02 -9.05 -15.33
N THR A 28 -17.68 -7.92 -15.06
CA THR A 28 -17.03 -6.65 -14.72
C THR A 28 -16.09 -6.74 -13.49
N ASN A 29 -16.38 -7.64 -12.54
CA ASN A 29 -15.62 -7.76 -11.30
C ASN A 29 -14.50 -8.83 -11.34
N GLN A 30 -14.30 -9.48 -12.50
CA GLN A 30 -13.37 -10.59 -12.64
C GLN A 30 -11.90 -10.17 -12.73
N GLY A 31 -11.58 -8.87 -12.78
CA GLY A 31 -10.20 -8.41 -12.77
C GLY A 31 -9.43 -8.84 -11.51
N VAL A 32 -8.26 -9.47 -11.69
CA VAL A 32 -7.41 -9.94 -10.57
C VAL A 32 -6.05 -9.24 -10.52
N THR A 33 -5.34 -9.13 -11.65
CA THR A 33 -3.92 -8.75 -11.67
C THR A 33 -3.68 -7.27 -11.98
N GLN A 34 -4.46 -6.68 -12.88
CA GLN A 34 -4.24 -5.31 -13.39
C GLN A 34 -4.89 -4.21 -12.53
N LEU A 35 -5.30 -4.53 -11.30
CA LEU A 35 -5.91 -3.56 -10.41
C LEU A 35 -4.85 -2.60 -9.84
N LYS A 36 -5.12 -1.30 -9.97
CA LYS A 36 -4.35 -0.24 -9.31
C LYS A 36 -4.96 0.02 -7.94
N PHE A 37 -4.09 0.28 -6.97
CA PHE A 37 -4.58 0.71 -5.66
C PHE A 37 -5.03 2.17 -5.74
N GLN A 38 -6.14 2.51 -5.07
CA GLN A 38 -6.66 3.88 -5.08
C GLN A 38 -5.72 4.87 -4.39
N ARG A 39 -4.89 4.40 -3.45
CA ARG A 39 -3.96 5.23 -2.69
C ARG A 39 -2.54 5.13 -3.27
N SER A 40 -1.77 6.20 -3.11
CA SER A 40 -0.36 6.22 -3.50
C SER A 40 0.49 5.31 -2.62
N LEU A 41 1.63 4.85 -3.14
CA LEU A 41 2.60 4.06 -2.37
C LEU A 41 3.16 4.84 -1.17
N ARG A 42 3.23 6.17 -1.27
CA ARG A 42 3.63 7.08 -0.17
C ARG A 42 2.65 7.00 1.00
N SER A 43 1.34 7.07 0.73
CA SER A 43 0.32 6.92 1.77
C SER A 43 0.38 5.56 2.47
N VAL A 44 0.65 4.49 1.71
CA VAL A 44 0.84 3.15 2.28
C VAL A 44 2.09 3.08 3.18
N ALA A 45 3.16 3.79 2.83
CA ALA A 45 4.37 3.85 3.64
C ALA A 45 4.13 4.57 4.97
N GLU A 46 3.42 5.70 4.93
CA GLU A 46 3.04 6.48 6.12
C GLU A 46 2.15 5.67 7.07
N GLU A 47 1.15 4.96 6.54
CA GLU A 47 0.27 4.09 7.34
C GLU A 47 1.04 2.94 8.01
N ARG A 48 2.01 2.33 7.29
CA ARG A 48 2.90 1.31 7.86
C ARG A 48 3.77 1.87 8.99
N ALA A 49 4.32 3.07 8.81
CA ALA A 49 5.11 3.74 9.85
C ALA A 49 4.26 4.06 11.07
N GLY A 50 3.10 4.70 10.88
CA GLY A 50 2.18 5.08 11.95
C GLY A 50 1.66 3.87 12.74
N ARG A 51 1.35 2.75 12.06
CA ARG A 51 0.93 1.53 12.74
C ARG A 51 2.04 0.89 13.57
N LYS A 52 3.29 0.92 13.08
CA LYS A 52 4.43 0.33 13.80
C LYS A 52 4.92 1.22 14.95
N LEU A 53 4.75 2.53 14.81
CA LEU A 53 5.21 3.55 15.76
C LEU A 53 3.99 4.28 16.37
N ALA A 54 3.09 3.53 17.00
CA ALA A 54 1.81 4.07 17.50
C ALA A 54 1.95 5.21 18.52
N GLY A 55 3.10 5.33 19.20
CA GLY A 55 3.40 6.44 20.12
C GLY A 55 3.90 7.73 19.44
N LEU A 56 4.09 7.72 18.12
CA LEU A 56 4.57 8.86 17.34
C LEU A 56 3.52 9.31 16.33
N ARG A 57 3.55 10.60 15.97
CA ARG A 57 2.69 11.15 14.91
C ARG A 57 3.49 11.32 13.63
N VAL A 58 2.96 10.82 12.53
CA VAL A 58 3.52 11.03 11.19
C VAL A 58 3.18 12.45 10.74
N LEU A 59 4.19 13.25 10.41
CA LEU A 59 4.04 14.62 9.94
C LEU A 59 4.07 14.69 8.41
N ASN A 60 5.14 14.16 7.82
CA ASN A 60 5.34 14.16 6.38
C ASN A 60 6.32 13.05 5.98
N SER A 61 6.39 12.76 4.68
CA SER A 61 7.32 11.82 4.08
C SER A 61 7.87 12.36 2.76
N TYR A 62 9.02 11.85 2.32
CA TYR A 62 9.63 12.21 1.04
C TYR A 62 10.19 10.96 0.36
N TRP A 63 10.34 11.04 -0.97
CA TRP A 63 10.91 9.94 -1.77
C TRP A 63 12.44 9.95 -1.66
N ILE A 64 13.03 8.75 -1.58
CA ILE A 64 14.48 8.58 -1.39
C ILE A 64 15.08 7.77 -2.54
N ASN A 65 14.57 6.56 -2.77
CA ASN A 65 15.09 5.64 -3.77
C ASN A 65 14.01 4.60 -4.17
N GLU A 66 14.26 3.89 -5.27
CA GLU A 66 13.33 2.98 -5.95
C GLU A 66 13.80 1.51 -6.03
#